data_AF-A0A4U0SFQ8-F1
#
_entry.id   AF-A0A4U0SFQ8-F1
#
_cell.length_a   1.000
_cell.length_b   1.000
_cell.length_c   1.000
_cell.angle_alpha   90.00
_cell.angle_beta   90.00
_cell.angle_gamma   90.00
#
_symmetry.space_group_name_H-M   'P 1'
#
loop_
_entity.id
_entity.type
_entity.pdbx_description
1 polymer ?
#
loop_
_entity_poly.entity_id
_entity_poly.type
_entity_poly.pdbx_seq_one_letter_code
_entity_poly.pdbx_strand_id
1 'polypeptide(L)' 'MSAEQPQAEQPQGDDWDDVVLDAEFIRSAGAREPAARTRMLAARWRREGSPDPQPWRADEPPAGWFWSRARRRRRRG' A
#
# COMPACT_ATOMS: atom_id res chain seq x y z
N MET A 1 29.45 -16.51 -41.90
CA MET A 1 29.99 -15.68 -40.79
C MET A 1 28.84 -15.45 -39.82
N SER A 2 28.78 -16.26 -38.76
CA SER A 2 27.78 -16.09 -37.68
C SER A 2 28.44 -15.26 -36.60
N ALA A 3 27.92 -14.06 -36.35
CA ALA A 3 28.36 -13.25 -35.22
C ALA A 3 27.83 -13.88 -33.95
N GLU A 4 28.73 -14.45 -33.16
CA GLU A 4 28.51 -14.76 -31.75
C GLU A 4 28.11 -13.44 -31.07
N GLN A 5 26.84 -13.32 -30.70
CA GLN A 5 26.38 -12.15 -29.95
C GLN A 5 27.00 -12.22 -28.56
N PRO A 6 27.64 -11.16 -28.06
CA PRO A 6 28.12 -11.13 -26.69
C PRO A 6 26.90 -11.23 -25.79
N GLN A 7 26.88 -12.30 -25.00
CA GLN A 7 25.87 -12.59 -24.01
C GLN A 7 25.85 -11.40 -23.05
N ALA A 8 24.81 -10.57 -23.14
CA ALA A 8 24.57 -9.50 -22.19
C ALA A 8 24.49 -10.18 -20.81
N GLU A 9 25.51 -9.95 -19.99
CA GLU A 9 25.54 -10.37 -18.61
C GLU A 9 24.36 -9.70 -17.93
N GLN A 10 23.26 -10.44 -17.85
CA GLN A 10 22.12 -10.06 -17.04
C GLN A 10 22.70 -9.83 -15.64
N PRO A 11 22.56 -8.63 -15.05
CA PRO A 11 22.95 -8.47 -13.65
C PRO A 11 22.21 -9.57 -12.91
N GLN A 12 22.98 -10.51 -12.34
CA GLN A 12 22.46 -11.64 -11.61
C GLN A 12 21.42 -11.08 -10.68
N GLY A 13 20.16 -11.43 -10.93
CA GLY A 13 19.06 -10.98 -10.11
C GLY A 13 19.39 -11.44 -8.72
N ASP A 14 19.72 -10.50 -7.84
CA ASP A 14 19.88 -10.80 -6.43
C ASP A 14 18.70 -11.65 -6.00
N ASP A 15 19.09 -12.80 -5.48
CA ASP A 15 18.37 -14.04 -5.49
C ASP A 15 17.22 -13.99 -4.50
N TRP A 16 16.00 -13.76 -5.00
CA TRP A 16 14.81 -13.75 -4.16
C TRP A 16 14.56 -15.11 -3.49
N ASP A 17 15.13 -16.19 -4.03
CA ASP A 17 14.96 -17.53 -3.48
C ASP A 17 15.79 -17.74 -2.18
N ASP A 18 16.85 -16.94 -1.98
CA ASP A 18 17.68 -16.94 -0.78
C ASP A 18 17.25 -15.89 0.28
N VAL A 19 16.26 -15.04 -0.03
CA VAL A 19 15.77 -14.01 0.90
C VAL A 19 14.85 -14.62 1.96
N VAL A 20 15.28 -14.57 3.23
CA VAL A 20 14.46 -14.99 4.38
C VAL A 20 13.50 -13.88 4.81
N LEU A 21 12.21 -14.07 4.53
CA LEU A 21 11.13 -13.11 4.83
C LEU A 21 10.63 -13.20 6.29
N ASP A 22 11.52 -12.99 7.26
CA ASP A 22 11.20 -13.06 8.68
C ASP A 22 10.85 -11.71 9.32
N ALA A 23 10.68 -11.72 10.64
CA ALA A 23 10.33 -10.51 11.38
C ALA A 23 11.47 -9.48 11.46
N GLU A 24 12.73 -9.92 11.39
CA GLU A 24 13.89 -9.02 11.32
C GLU A 24 13.96 -8.34 9.95
N PHE A 25 13.71 -9.06 8.87
CA PHE A 25 13.58 -8.52 7.51
C PHE A 25 12.50 -7.42 7.43
N ILE A 26 11.31 -7.65 8.02
CA ILE A 26 10.25 -6.63 8.07
C ILE A 26 10.68 -5.41 8.93
N ARG A 27 11.44 -5.64 10.01
CA ARG A 27 11.92 -4.57 10.89
C ARG A 27 13.06 -3.76 10.30
N SER A 28 13.88 -4.35 9.43
CA SER A 28 15.03 -3.71 8.76
C SER A 28 14.60 -2.79 7.61
N ALA A 29 13.37 -2.95 7.10
CA ALA A 29 12.79 -2.04 6.13
C ALA A 29 12.82 -0.59 6.66
N GLY A 30 13.62 0.27 6.02
CA GLY A 30 13.73 1.70 6.38
C GLY A 30 12.41 2.46 6.25
N ALA A 31 11.43 1.88 5.56
CA ALA A 31 10.06 2.34 5.50
C ALA A 31 9.14 1.37 6.28
N ARG A 32 8.78 1.73 7.51
CA ARG A 32 7.67 1.09 8.25
C ARG A 32 6.36 1.69 7.77
N GLU A 33 5.68 1.04 6.83
CA GLU A 33 4.44 1.56 6.26
C GLU A 33 3.15 0.96 6.84
N PRO A 34 2.74 1.42 8.03
CA PRO A 34 1.32 1.63 8.32
C PRO A 34 0.85 3.01 7.84
N ALA A 35 1.76 3.98 7.77
CA ALA A 35 1.42 5.38 7.57
C ALA A 35 1.61 5.89 6.14
N ALA A 36 2.63 5.43 5.41
CA ALA A 36 2.95 6.07 4.13
C ALA A 36 2.09 5.57 2.94
N ARG A 37 1.71 4.29 2.88
CA ARG A 37 0.72 3.78 1.91
C ARG A 37 -0.62 4.43 2.13
N THR A 38 -0.99 4.59 3.39
CA THR A 38 -2.20 5.32 3.81
C THR A 38 -2.12 6.80 3.38
N ARG A 39 -0.98 7.47 3.54
CA ARG A 39 -0.79 8.87 3.10
C ARG A 39 -0.81 9.00 1.58
N MET A 40 -0.19 8.08 0.84
CA MET A 40 -0.21 8.04 -0.62
C MET A 40 -1.63 7.79 -1.14
N LEU A 41 -2.35 6.83 -0.56
CA LEU A 41 -3.74 6.55 -0.89
C LEU A 41 -4.63 7.76 -0.58
N ALA A 42 -4.44 8.39 0.59
CA ALA A 42 -5.18 9.60 0.96
C ALA A 42 -4.86 10.79 0.05
N ALA A 43 -3.61 10.95 -0.41
CA ALA A 43 -3.22 11.97 -1.38
C ALA A 43 -3.87 11.72 -2.74
N ARG A 44 -3.86 10.47 -3.21
CA ARG A 44 -4.57 10.06 -4.42
C ARG A 44 -6.06 10.36 -4.34
N TRP A 45 -6.74 9.99 -3.25
CA TRP A 45 -8.17 10.28 -3.08
C TRP A 45 -8.50 11.76 -2.96
N ARG A 46 -7.60 12.59 -2.40
CA ARG A 46 -7.79 14.05 -2.42
C ARG A 46 -7.73 14.62 -3.83
N ARG A 47 -6.93 14.03 -4.72
CA ARG A 47 -6.72 14.49 -6.10
C ARG A 47 -7.80 13.97 -7.06
N GLU A 48 -8.10 12.68 -6.96
CA GLU A 48 -8.94 11.94 -7.92
C GLU A 48 -10.36 11.71 -7.41
N GLY A 49 -10.59 11.90 -6.11
CA GLY A 49 -11.83 11.49 -5.44
C GLY A 49 -11.73 10.11 -4.80
N SER A 50 -12.68 9.83 -3.90
CA SER A 50 -12.88 8.49 -3.35
C SER A 50 -13.53 7.60 -4.42
N PRO A 51 -13.21 6.30 -4.43
CA PRO A 51 -13.87 5.36 -5.33
C PRO A 51 -15.37 5.30 -5.04
N ASP A 52 -16.16 5.03 -6.08
CA ASP A 52 -17.61 4.85 -5.96
C ASP A 52 -17.96 3.61 -5.11
N PRO A 53 -19.12 3.64 -4.44
CA PRO A 53 -19.55 2.54 -3.61
C PRO A 53 -19.91 1.31 -4.44
N GLN A 54 -19.45 0.14 -3.99
CA GLN A 54 -19.69 -1.14 -4.66
C GLN A 54 -20.60 -2.02 -3.81
N PRO A 55 -21.45 -2.89 -4.40
CA PRO A 55 -22.43 -3.67 -3.64
C PRO A 55 -21.83 -4.68 -2.65
N TRP A 56 -20.58 -5.12 -2.86
CA TRP A 56 -19.82 -5.94 -1.91
C TRP A 56 -18.97 -5.11 -0.95
N ARG A 57 -18.92 -3.79 -1.12
CA ARG A 57 -18.26 -2.86 -0.21
C ARG A 57 -19.30 -2.31 0.75
N ALA A 58 -19.07 -2.53 2.05
CA ALA A 58 -19.79 -1.85 3.10
C ALA A 58 -19.23 -0.41 3.27
N ASP A 59 -19.48 0.46 2.29
CA ASP A 59 -19.09 1.87 2.35
C ASP A 59 -19.98 2.65 3.35
N GLU A 60 -21.18 2.13 3.62
CA GLU A 60 -22.07 2.58 4.70
C GLU A 60 -21.94 1.61 5.90
N PRO A 61 -21.67 2.12 7.11
CA PRO A 61 -21.66 1.28 8.30
C PRO A 61 -23.05 0.67 8.55
N PRO A 62 -23.14 -0.61 8.96
CA PRO A 62 -24.43 -1.21 9.33
C PRO A 62 -25.07 -0.44 10.49
N ALA A 63 -26.40 -0.38 10.50
CA ALA A 63 -27.18 0.28 11.54
C ALA A 63 -26.74 -0.24 12.92
N GLY A 64 -26.08 0.61 13.71
CA GLY A 64 -25.52 0.23 15.01
C GLY A 64 -24.00 0.37 15.15
N TRP A 65 -23.23 0.77 14.14
CA TRP A 65 -21.82 1.15 14.39
C TRP A 65 -21.75 2.58 14.99
N PHE A 66 -21.86 2.68 16.32
CA PHE A 66 -21.91 3.91 17.13
C PHE A 66 -20.59 4.71 17.25
N TRP A 67 -19.71 4.56 16.26
CA TRP A 67 -18.57 5.47 16.07
C TRP A 67 -18.85 6.52 14.97
N SER A 68 -20.06 6.55 14.44
CA SER A 68 -20.46 7.42 13.34
C SER A 68 -20.72 8.87 13.79
N ARG A 69 -19.84 9.76 13.30
CA ARG A 69 -20.10 11.14 12.90
C ARG A 69 -20.35 12.23 13.96
N ALA A 70 -21.00 11.95 15.10
CA ALA A 70 -21.30 12.98 16.11
C ALA A 70 -20.03 13.57 16.78
N ARG A 71 -18.98 12.76 17.00
CA ARG A 71 -17.72 13.23 17.63
C ARG A 71 -16.84 14.11 16.73
N ARG A 72 -16.97 14.03 15.40
CA ARG A 72 -16.12 14.81 14.47
C ARG A 72 -16.44 16.31 14.51
N ARG A 73 -17.67 16.69 14.87
CA ARG A 73 -18.12 18.08 14.94
C ARG A 73 -17.64 18.82 16.20
N ARG A 74 -17.12 18.11 17.22
CA ARG A 74 -16.63 18.68 18.49
C ARG A 74 -15.14 19.03 18.53
N ARG A 75 -14.35 18.75 17.49
CA ARG A 75 -12.89 19.02 17.47
C ARG A 75 -12.46 20.20 16.57
N ARG A 76 -13.37 21.14 16.30
CA ARG A 76 -13.06 22.43 15.64
C ARG A 76 -13.64 23.63 16.40
N GLY A 77 -13.95 23.44 17.68
CA GLY A 77 -14.21 24.54 18.63
C GLY A 77 -12.97 24.77 19.45
#